data_AF-A0A0K3BBU1-F1
#
_entry.id   AF-A0A0K3BBU1-F1
#
_cell.length_a   1.000
_cell.length_b   1.000
_cell.length_c   1.000
_cell.angle_alpha   90.00
_cell.angle_beta   90.00
_cell.angle_gamma   90.00
#
_symmetry.space_group_name_H-M   'P 1'
#
loop_
_entity.id
_entity.type
_entity.pdbx_description
1 polymer ?
#
loop_
_entity_poly.entity_id
_entity_poly.type
_entity_poly.pdbx_seq_one_letter_code
_entity_poly.pdbx_strand_id
1 'polypeptide(L)'
;MLYKLRGGHVERIPLTGDMAYRDGFNANGITPTPDGRALLVVQSNTGGLFRVGFDGVTRRVELHGDSLVDGDGMLLRDRTLYAVQNRSNTVAVLRLNAEGPRAVLCGA
;
A
#
# COMPACT_ATOMS: atom_id res chain seq x y z
N MET A 1 -4.12 -11.31 -0.60
CA MET A 1 -3.97 -12.09 -1.85
C MET A 1 -4.03 -11.12 -3.02
N LEU A 2 -3.14 -11.24 -3.99
CA LEU A 2 -3.24 -10.55 -5.28
C LEU A 2 -3.85 -11.48 -6.33
N TYR A 3 -4.46 -10.90 -7.34
CA TYR A 3 -4.95 -11.61 -8.51
C TYR A 3 -4.27 -11.03 -9.75
N LYS A 4 -3.69 -11.90 -10.57
CA LYS A 4 -3.02 -11.52 -11.82
C LYS A 4 -3.80 -12.09 -12.99
N LEU A 5 -4.14 -11.22 -13.95
CA LEU A 5 -4.80 -11.60 -15.19
C LEU A 5 -3.73 -11.87 -16.27
N ARG A 6 -3.79 -13.05 -16.89
CA ARG A 6 -2.90 -13.41 -18.01
C ARG A 6 -3.67 -14.21 -19.05
N GLY A 7 -3.85 -13.66 -20.24
CA GLY A 7 -4.52 -14.34 -21.35
C GLY A 7 -5.93 -14.84 -21.02
N GLY A 8 -6.70 -14.09 -20.22
CA GLY A 8 -8.04 -14.48 -19.78
C GLY A 8 -8.08 -15.40 -18.54
N HIS A 9 -6.94 -15.83 -18.02
CA HIS A 9 -6.85 -16.61 -16.79
C HIS A 9 -6.55 -15.75 -15.57
N VAL A 10 -7.11 -16.13 -14.41
CA VAL A 10 -6.84 -15.54 -13.11
C VAL A 10 -5.85 -16.42 -12.34
N GLU A 11 -4.69 -15.87 -12.03
CA GLU A 11 -3.69 -16.46 -11.14
C GLU A 11 -3.81 -15.84 -9.75
N ARG A 12 -3.80 -16.67 -8.71
CA ARG A 12 -3.81 -16.25 -7.30
C ARG A 12 -2.38 -16.16 -6.78
N ILE A 13 -2.01 -15.02 -6.22
CA ILE A 13 -0.67 -14.77 -5.70
C ILE A 13 -0.76 -14.42 -4.21
N PRO A 14 -0.38 -15.35 -3.29
CA PRO A 14 -0.51 -15.12 -1.87
C PRO A 14 0.38 -13.95 -1.42
N LEU A 15 -0.11 -13.18 -0.45
CA LEU A 15 0.73 -12.18 0.21
C LEU A 15 1.53 -12.89 1.29
N THR A 16 2.85 -12.75 1.24
CA THR A 16 3.81 -13.34 2.20
C THR A 16 4.80 -12.27 2.68
N GLY A 17 5.66 -12.58 3.65
CA GLY A 17 6.64 -11.62 4.18
C GLY A 17 6.08 -10.80 5.35
N ASP A 18 6.36 -9.50 5.38
CA ASP A 18 6.15 -8.64 6.55
C ASP A 18 4.67 -8.39 6.89
N MET A 19 3.77 -8.43 5.90
CA MET A 19 2.35 -8.19 6.11
C MET A 19 1.67 -9.40 6.76
N ALA A 20 1.35 -9.28 8.05
CA ALA A 20 0.59 -10.26 8.80
C ALA A 20 -0.90 -9.89 8.83
N TYR A 21 -1.77 -10.80 8.37
CA TYR A 21 -3.21 -10.66 8.49
C TYR A 21 -3.64 -10.80 9.96
N ARG A 22 -4.59 -9.96 10.38
CA ARG A 22 -5.18 -9.93 11.72
C ARG A 22 -6.70 -9.80 11.62
N ASP A 23 -7.40 -9.81 12.74
CA ASP A 23 -8.84 -9.55 12.74
C ASP A 23 -9.17 -8.16 12.16
N GLY A 24 -10.33 -8.08 11.52
CA GLY A 24 -10.82 -6.86 10.86
C GLY A 24 -10.34 -6.68 9.41
N PHE A 25 -10.40 -5.44 8.91
CA PHE A 25 -10.12 -5.12 7.52
C PHE A 25 -8.61 -4.94 7.26
N ASN A 26 -8.01 -5.77 6.41
CA ASN A 26 -6.56 -5.80 6.20
C ASN A 26 -6.17 -5.10 4.89
N ALA A 27 -5.72 -5.85 3.88
CA ALA A 27 -5.32 -5.30 2.58
C ALA A 27 -6.50 -4.59 1.89
N ASN A 28 -6.30 -3.33 1.52
CA ASN A 28 -7.34 -2.52 0.87
C ASN A 28 -6.82 -1.84 -0.41
N GLY A 29 -6.43 -0.57 -0.32
CA GLY A 29 -5.90 0.19 -1.46
C GLY A 29 -4.64 -0.41 -2.05
N ILE A 30 -4.50 -0.20 -3.37
CA ILE A 30 -3.36 -0.66 -4.16
C ILE A 30 -3.01 0.36 -5.24
N THR A 31 -1.72 0.59 -5.45
CA THR A 31 -1.19 1.43 -6.54
C THR A 31 0.21 0.94 -6.93
N PRO A 32 0.71 1.19 -8.15
CA PRO A 32 2.13 0.96 -8.46
C PRO A 32 3.07 1.78 -7.57
N THR A 33 4.30 1.32 -7.38
CA THR A 33 5.41 2.16 -6.88
C THR A 33 5.80 3.22 -7.92
N PRO A 34 6.51 4.30 -7.54
CA PRO A 34 6.90 5.35 -8.50
C PRO A 34 7.75 4.84 -9.67
N ASP A 35 8.56 3.80 -9.45
CA ASP A 35 9.37 3.13 -10.48
C ASP A 35 8.60 2.07 -11.30
N GLY A 36 7.34 1.79 -10.94
CA GLY A 36 6.50 0.77 -11.57
C GLY A 36 6.98 -0.68 -11.37
N ARG A 37 7.99 -0.93 -10.53
CA ARG A 37 8.59 -2.27 -10.35
C ARG A 37 7.94 -3.10 -9.25
N ALA A 38 7.00 -2.52 -8.52
CA ALA A 38 6.24 -3.18 -7.47
C ALA A 38 4.89 -2.48 -7.27
N LEU A 39 4.14 -2.97 -6.29
CA LEU A 39 2.88 -2.39 -5.84
C LEU A 39 3.08 -1.81 -4.43
N LEU A 40 2.27 -0.85 -4.07
CA LEU A 40 2.05 -0.39 -2.70
C LEU A 40 0.66 -0.85 -2.28
N VAL A 41 0.57 -1.48 -1.11
CA VAL A 41 -0.69 -1.95 -0.52
C VAL A 41 -0.80 -1.39 0.89
N VAL A 42 -1.93 -0.78 1.22
CA VAL A 42 -2.24 -0.35 2.59
C VAL A 42 -2.96 -1.46 3.35
N GLN A 43 -2.63 -1.60 4.63
CA GLN A 43 -3.32 -2.48 5.57
C GLN A 43 -4.17 -1.64 6.53
N SER A 44 -5.49 -1.62 6.32
CA SER A 44 -6.40 -0.69 7.00
C SER A 44 -6.40 -0.84 8.53
N ASN A 45 -6.38 -2.06 9.05
CA ASN A 45 -6.45 -2.32 10.50
C ASN A 45 -5.18 -1.99 11.27
N THR A 46 -4.00 -1.99 10.62
CA THR A 46 -2.72 -1.67 11.29
C THR A 46 -2.14 -0.33 10.85
N GLY A 47 -2.67 0.25 9.78
CA GLY A 47 -2.15 1.45 9.14
C GLY A 47 -0.78 1.27 8.47
N GLY A 48 -0.35 0.02 8.25
CA GLY A 48 0.89 -0.26 7.54
C GLY A 48 0.76 0.01 6.05
N LEU A 49 1.84 0.53 5.44
CA LEU A 49 2.04 0.56 4.00
C LEU A 49 3.10 -0.48 3.64
N PHE A 50 2.85 -1.27 2.60
CA PHE A 50 3.75 -2.36 2.18
C PHE A 50 4.10 -2.24 0.70
N ARG A 51 5.38 -2.36 0.38
CA ARG A 51 5.86 -2.59 -0.98
C ARG A 51 5.71 -4.08 -1.26
N VAL A 52 4.96 -4.42 -2.31
CA VAL A 52 4.61 -5.79 -2.66
C VAL A 52 5.17 -6.11 -4.04
N GLY A 53 6.03 -7.14 -4.10
CA GLY A 53 6.50 -7.68 -5.37
C GLY A 53 5.35 -8.31 -6.18
N PHE A 54 5.52 -8.44 -7.49
CA PHE A 54 4.52 -9.13 -8.33
C PHE A 54 4.42 -10.64 -8.04
N ASP A 55 5.32 -11.17 -7.23
CA ASP A 55 5.31 -12.53 -6.64
C ASP A 55 4.56 -12.59 -5.30
N GLY A 56 4.06 -11.46 -4.79
CA GLY A 56 3.30 -11.36 -3.54
C GLY A 56 4.16 -11.18 -2.28
N VAL A 57 5.49 -11.10 -2.40
CA VAL A 57 6.35 -10.85 -1.24
C VAL A 57 6.20 -9.40 -0.79
N THR A 58 5.81 -9.21 0.47
CA THR A 58 5.59 -7.90 1.10
C THR A 58 6.80 -7.47 1.92
N ARG A 59 7.14 -6.18 1.81
CA ARG A 59 8.12 -5.49 2.66
C ARG A 59 7.48 -4.23 3.22
N ARG A 60 7.65 -3.98 4.50
CA ARG A 60 7.10 -2.77 5.13
C ARG A 60 7.78 -1.52 4.56
N VAL A 61 6.98 -0.50 4.23
CA VAL A 61 7.47 0.84 3.92
C VAL A 61 7.66 1.59 5.24
N GLU A 62 8.82 2.21 5.41
CA GLU A 62 9.08 3.06 6.58
C GLU A 62 8.27 4.36 6.44
N LEU A 63 7.26 4.51 7.31
CA LEU A 63 6.49 5.74 7.45
C LEU A 63 7.14 6.60 8.54
N HIS A 64 7.77 7.71 8.15
CA HIS A 64 8.31 8.64 9.13
C HIS A 64 7.19 9.56 9.62
N GLY A 65 6.68 9.26 10.81
CA GLY A 65 5.81 10.15 11.58
C GLY A 65 4.31 9.83 11.57
N ASP A 66 3.85 8.76 10.90
CA ASP A 66 2.42 8.49 10.87
C ASP A 66 1.99 7.02 10.62
N SER A 67 0.70 6.77 10.81
CA SER A 67 -0.01 5.51 10.57
C SER A 67 -1.16 5.74 9.59
N LEU A 68 -1.32 4.86 8.61
CA LEU A 68 -2.44 4.91 7.65
C LEU A 68 -3.65 4.08 8.12
N VAL A 69 -3.95 4.09 9.42
CA VAL A 69 -5.12 3.38 9.95
C VAL A 69 -6.38 3.85 9.23
N ASP A 70 -7.29 2.93 8.97
CA ASP A 70 -8.46 3.17 8.10
C ASP A 70 -8.12 3.49 6.64
N GLY A 71 -6.88 3.23 6.22
CA GLY A 71 -6.44 3.41 4.85
C GLY A 71 -7.31 2.63 3.87
N ASP A 72 -7.81 3.32 2.85
CA ASP A 72 -8.75 2.80 1.85
C ASP A 72 -8.12 2.93 0.46
N GLY A 73 -8.78 3.59 -0.49
CA GLY A 73 -8.22 3.87 -1.81
C GLY A 73 -6.95 4.73 -1.76
N MET A 74 -6.04 4.46 -2.69
CA MET A 74 -4.78 5.19 -2.84
C MET A 74 -4.61 5.70 -4.27
N LEU A 75 -4.03 6.89 -4.40
CA LEU A 75 -3.63 7.48 -5.69
C LEU A 75 -2.17 7.93 -5.59
N LEU A 76 -1.31 7.40 -6.47
CA LEU A 76 0.04 7.90 -6.65
C LEU A 76 0.09 8.88 -7.84
N ARG A 77 0.64 10.07 -7.61
CA ARG A 77 1.00 11.05 -8.65
C ARG A 77 2.46 11.42 -8.48
N ASP A 78 3.30 11.06 -9.45
CA ASP A 78 4.75 11.13 -9.38
C ASP A 78 5.30 10.42 -8.14
N ARG A 79 5.69 11.19 -7.12
CA ARG A 79 6.14 10.69 -5.81
C ARG A 79 5.25 11.12 -4.66
N THR A 80 4.07 11.66 -4.96
CA THR A 80 3.06 12.04 -3.96
C THR A 80 2.00 10.94 -3.88
N LEU A 81 1.93 10.26 -2.75
CA LEU A 81 0.90 9.29 -2.45
C LEU A 81 -0.23 9.98 -1.68
N TYR A 82 -1.44 9.91 -2.20
CA TYR A 82 -2.66 10.31 -1.51
C TYR A 82 -3.35 9.04 -1.02
N ALA A 83 -3.56 8.92 0.29
CA ALA A 83 -4.23 7.78 0.90
C ALA A 83 -5.50 8.26 1.62
N VAL A 84 -6.66 7.78 1.18
CA VAL A 84 -7.93 8.07 1.83
C VAL A 84 -8.00 7.29 3.15
N GLN A 85 -8.45 7.93 4.23
CA GLN A 85 -8.77 7.28 5.50
C GLN A 85 -10.26 7.47 5.80
N ASN A 86 -11.10 6.64 5.17
CA ASN A 86 -12.54 6.87 5.05
C ASN A 86 -13.28 6.99 6.40
N ARG A 87 -12.90 6.19 7.40
CA ARG A 87 -13.49 6.25 8.76
C ARG A 87 -13.03 7.44 9.57
N SER A 88 -11.85 7.98 9.24
CA SER A 88 -11.31 9.20 9.83
C SER A 88 -11.73 10.46 9.05
N ASN A 89 -12.29 10.30 7.85
CA ASN A 89 -12.69 11.37 6.94
C ASN A 89 -11.54 12.34 6.59
N THR A 90 -10.34 11.81 6.35
CA THR A 90 -9.12 12.55 6.00
C THR A 90 -8.42 11.96 4.78
N VAL A 91 -7.46 12.71 4.23
CA VAL A 91 -6.58 12.24 3.14
C VAL A 91 -5.13 12.48 3.52
N ALA A 92 -4.42 11.44 3.92
CA ALA A 92 -2.99 11.52 4.18
C ALA A 92 -2.22 11.72 2.87
N VAL A 93 -1.32 12.71 2.87
CA VAL A 93 -0.44 13.04 1.74
C VAL A 93 0.98 12.67 2.13
N LEU A 94 1.59 11.72 1.42
CA LEU A 94 2.94 11.25 1.68
C LEU A 94 3.86 11.51 0.49
N ARG A 95 5.11 11.89 0.76
CA ARG A 95 6.18 11.92 -0.23
C ARG A 95 6.97 10.62 -0.18
N LEU A 96 7.01 9.91 -1.30
CA LEU A 96 7.80 8.69 -1.46
C LEU A 96 9.23 9.02 -1.97
N ASN A 97 10.19 8.19 -1.59
CA ASN A 97 11.45 8.08 -2.32
C ASN A 97 11.25 7.37 -3.68
N ALA A 98 12.27 7.38 -4.55
CA ALA A 98 12.14 6.92 -5.93
C ALA A 98 11.63 5.47 -6.09
N GLU A 99 12.01 4.58 -5.18
CA GLU A 99 11.68 3.15 -5.25
C GLU A 99 10.48 2.77 -4.35
N GLY A 100 10.00 3.71 -3.53
CA GLY A 100 8.93 3.51 -2.56
C GLY A 100 9.26 2.84 -1.20
N PRO A 101 10.49 2.46 -0.78
CA PRO A 101 10.68 1.85 0.54
C PRO A 101 10.56 2.84 1.72
N ARG A 102 10.50 4.15 1.47
CA ARG A 102 10.31 5.17 2.51
C ARG A 102 9.26 6.21 2.10
N ALA A 103 8.48 6.65 3.07
CA ALA A 103 7.48 7.71 2.93
C ALA A 103 7.56 8.73 4.08
N VAL A 104 7.35 10.00 3.77
CA VAL A 104 7.26 11.09 4.75
C VAL A 104 5.91 11.80 4.60
N LEU A 105 5.18 11.97 5.71
CA LEU A 105 3.92 12.72 5.71
C LEU A 105 4.18 14.19 5.38
N CYS A 106 3.37 14.75 4.49
CA CYS A 106 3.41 16.14 4.05
C CYS A 106 2.15 16.93 4.45
N GLY A 107 1.09 16.25 4.92
CA GLY A 107 -0.19 16.82 5.33
C GLY A 107 -1.26 15.73 5.47
N ALA A 108 -2.37 16.04 6.14
CA ALA A 108 -3.52 15.16 6.35
C ALA A 108 -4.84 15.96 6.34
#